data_AF-M2ZUR3-F1
#
_entry.id   AF-M2ZUR3-F1
#
_cell.length_a   1.000
_cell.length_b   1.000
_cell.length_c   1.000
_cell.angle_alpha   90.00
_cell.angle_beta   90.00
_cell.angle_gamma   90.00
#
_symmetry.space_group_name_H-M   'P 1'
#
loop_
_entity.id
_entity.type
_entity.pdbx_description
1 polymer ?
#
loop_
_entity_poly.entity_id
_entity_poly.type
_entity_poly.pdbx_seq_one_letter_code
_entity_poly.pdbx_strand_id
1 'polypeptide(L)' 'MRNKDDEYVQFHAKQGLVLWMIAVLSMFVLEIPGIGKWFFGFSSMLVLVLSVAGLASVAFRRAWKLPLVGYIADRI' A
#
# COMPACT_ATOMS: atom_id res chain seq x y z
N MET A 1 18.64 -6.26 20.52
CA MET A 1 17.38 -7.02 20.49
C MET A 1 16.35 -6.13 19.81
N ARG A 2 15.69 -6.59 18.74
CA ARG A 2 14.63 -5.80 18.08
C ARG A 2 13.38 -5.90 18.95
N ASN A 3 12.76 -4.78 19.31
CA ASN A 3 11.56 -4.82 20.13
C ASN A 3 10.36 -5.29 19.28
N LYS A 4 9.39 -5.96 19.87
CA LYS A 4 8.16 -6.40 19.16
C LYS A 4 7.40 -5.22 18.57
N ASP A 5 7.43 -4.07 19.25
CA ASP A 5 6.85 -2.83 18.75
C ASP A 5 7.56 -2.34 17.48
N ASP A 6 8.89 -2.51 17.40
CA ASP A 6 9.65 -2.16 16.21
C ASP A 6 9.27 -3.05 15.02
N GLU A 7 9.01 -4.34 15.25
CA GLU A 7 8.58 -5.27 14.22
C GLU A 7 7.18 -4.93 13.69
N TYR A 8 6.24 -4.60 14.59
CA TYR A 8 4.88 -4.18 14.22
C TYR A 8 4.87 -2.85 13.44
N VAL A 9 5.63 -1.86 13.91
CA VAL A 9 5.76 -0.58 13.23
C VAL A 9 6.39 -0.77 11.85
N GLN A 10 7.46 -1.56 11.75
CA GLN A 10 8.12 -1.80 10.46
C GLN A 10 7.25 -2.60 9.49
N PHE A 11 6.46 -3.55 10.00
CA PHE A 11 5.48 -4.29 9.20
C PHE A 11 4.50 -3.34 8.47
N HIS A 12 3.87 -2.43 9.21
CA HIS A 12 2.95 -1.47 8.63
C HIS A 12 3.65 -0.41 7.79
N ALA A 13 4.84 0.05 8.18
CA ALA A 13 5.63 1.03 7.43
C ALA A 13 6.00 0.51 6.04
N LYS A 14 6.44 -0.75 5.93
CA LYS A 14 6.78 -1.37 4.63
C LYS A 14 5.56 -1.49 3.72
N GLN A 15 4.40 -1.91 4.25
CA GLN A 15 3.17 -1.97 3.47
C GLN A 15 2.68 -0.58 3.03
N GLY A 16 2.78 0.41 3.91
CA GLY A 16 2.49 1.82 3.59
C GLY A 16 3.41 2.37 2.50
N LEU A 17 4.70 2.04 2.55
CA LEU A 17 5.67 2.42 1.51
C LEU A 17 5.31 1.83 0.15
N VAL A 18 4.91 0.55 0.09
CA VAL A 18 4.45 -0.08 -1.15
C VAL A 18 3.21 0.60 -1.71
N LEU A 19 2.21 0.88 -0.86
CA LEU A 19 1.00 1.62 -1.29
C LEU A 19 1.33 3.01 -1.81
N TRP A 20 2.23 3.73 -1.14
CA TRP A 20 2.69 5.04 -1.58
C TRP A 20 3.43 4.98 -2.92
N MET A 21 4.33 4.00 -3.12
CA MET A 21 5.01 3.79 -4.40
C MET A 21 4.01 3.54 -5.53
N ILE A 22 3.00 2.69 -5.31
CA ILE A 22 1.94 2.44 -6.30
C ILE A 22 1.19 3.73 -6.64
N ALA A 23 0.86 4.55 -5.63
CA ALA A 23 0.16 5.82 -5.84
C ALA A 23 0.99 6.82 -6.67
N VAL A 24 2.27 6.99 -6.34
CA VAL A 24 3.19 7.87 -7.07
C VAL A 24 3.40 7.39 -8.49
N LEU A 25 3.68 6.09 -8.68
CA LEU A 25 3.87 5.50 -10.01
C LEU A 25 2.61 5.58 -10.88
N SER A 26 1.43 5.51 -10.26
CA SER A 26 0.15 5.66 -10.98
C SER A 26 -0.01 7.05 -11.60
N MET A 27 0.55 8.11 -11.00
CA MET A 27 0.43 9.47 -11.55
C MET A 27 1.05 9.59 -12.95
N PHE A 28 2.14 8.89 -13.22
CA PHE A 28 2.79 8.91 -14.53
C PHE A 28 1.93 8.31 -15.65
N VAL A 29 0.95 7.47 -15.31
CA VAL A 29 0.05 6.87 -16.29
C VAL A 29 -0.94 7.91 -16.85
N LEU A 30 -1.16 9.03 -16.15
CA LEU A 30 -1.98 10.13 -16.65
C LEU A 30 -1.42 10.78 -17.92
N GLU A 31 -0.11 10.67 -18.15
CA GLU A 31 0.55 11.17 -19.37
C GLU A 31 0.22 10.32 -20.61
N ILE A 32 -0.40 9.15 -20.44
CA ILE A 32 -0.79 8.26 -21.55
C ILE A 32 -2.17 8.67 -22.09
N PRO A 33 -2.27 9.15 -23.34
CA PRO A 33 -3.55 9.53 -23.93
C PRO A 33 -4.52 8.34 -24.03
N GLY A 34 -5.81 8.60 -23.81
CA GLY A 34 -6.87 7.59 -23.87
C GLY A 34 -6.98 6.74 -22.61
N ILE A 35 -6.05 5.80 -22.39
CA ILE A 35 -6.17 4.80 -21.30
C ILE A 35 -5.69 5.30 -19.93
N GLY A 36 -4.89 6.37 -19.90
CA GLY A 36 -4.22 6.85 -18.69
C GLY A 36 -5.17 7.14 -17.53
N LYS A 37 -6.26 7.85 -17.80
CA LYS A 37 -7.28 8.20 -16.80
C LYS A 37 -7.99 6.99 -16.21
N TRP A 38 -8.30 5.99 -17.03
CA TRP A 38 -8.96 4.77 -16.57
C TRP A 38 -8.06 3.96 -15.65
N PHE A 39 -6.80 3.77 -16.06
CA PHE A 39 -5.82 3.05 -15.24
C PHE A 39 -5.55 3.77 -13.93
N PHE A 40 -5.36 5.09 -13.96
CA PHE A 40 -5.18 5.91 -12.76
C PHE A 40 -6.39 5.83 -11.82
N GLY A 41 -7.61 5.88 -12.35
CA GLY A 41 -8.82 5.75 -11.55
C GLY A 41 -8.90 4.39 -10.85
N PHE A 42 -8.62 3.32 -11.59
CA PHE A 42 -8.59 1.96 -11.04
C PHE A 42 -7.50 1.79 -9.97
N SER A 43 -6.27 2.22 -10.24
CA SER A 43 -5.16 2.07 -9.30
C SER A 43 -5.35 2.93 -8.05
N SER A 44 -5.87 4.15 -8.19
CA SER A 44 -6.20 5.03 -7.06
C SER A 44 -7.29 4.42 -6.18
N MET A 45 -8.32 3.80 -6.77
CA MET A 45 -9.36 3.10 -6.02
C MET A 45 -8.79 1.89 -5.26
N LEU A 46 -7.92 1.10 -5.91
CA LEU A 46 -7.26 -0.03 -5.26
C LEU A 46 -6.40 0.41 -4.08
N VAL A 47 -5.59 1.46 -4.26
CA VAL A 47 -4.76 2.04 -3.20
C VAL A 47 -5.64 2.54 -2.05
N LEU A 48 -6.74 3.23 -2.33
CA LEU A 48 -7.67 3.71 -1.31
C LEU A 48 -8.23 2.57 -0.46
N VAL A 49 -8.79 1.54 -1.10
CA VAL A 49 -9.37 0.38 -0.41
C VAL A 49 -8.34 -0.34 0.45
N LEU A 50 -7.14 -0.59 -0.10
CA LEU A 50 -6.06 -1.25 0.64
C LEU A 50 -5.50 -0.38 1.77
N SER A 51 -5.48 0.95 1.60
CA SER A 51 -5.05 1.88 2.65
C SER A 51 -6.04 1.90 3.81
N VAL A 52 -7.34 1.94 3.52
CA VAL A 52 -8.41 1.84 4.55
C VAL A 52 -8.31 0.50 5.29
N ALA A 53 -8.14 -0.60 4.56
CA ALA A 53 -7.92 -1.93 5.13
C ALA A 53 -6.67 -1.99 6.03
N GLY A 54 -5.56 -1.39 5.61
CA GLY A 54 -4.33 -1.29 6.39
C GLY A 54 -4.51 -0.47 7.67
N LEU A 55 -5.15 0.70 7.58
CA LEU A 55 -5.45 1.55 8.73
C LEU A 55 -6.40 0.87 9.72
N ALA A 56 -7.43 0.19 9.22
CA ALA A 56 -8.33 -0.60 10.06
C ALA A 56 -7.56 -1.71 10.80
N SER A 57 -6.63 -2.40 10.12
CA SER A 57 -5.76 -3.39 10.75
C SER A 57 -4.96 -2.78 11.90
N VAL A 58 -4.39 -1.57 11.72
CA VAL A 58 -3.67 -0.85 12.77
C VAL A 58 -4.59 -0.51 13.95
N ALA A 59 -5.79 0.01 13.66
CA ALA A 59 -6.78 0.38 14.68
C ALA A 59 -7.19 -0.83 15.55
N PHE A 60 -7.30 -2.02 14.95
CA PHE A 60 -7.60 -3.26 15.65
C PHE A 60 -6.37 -3.99 16.22
N ARG A 61 -5.18 -3.37 16.18
CA ARG A 61 -3.90 -3.95 16.63
C ARG A 61 -3.58 -5.29 15.97
N ARG A 62 -3.88 -5.43 14.68
CA ARG A 62 -3.62 -6.63 13.88
C ARG A 62 -2.52 -6.36 12.86
N ALA A 63 -1.57 -7.27 12.76
CA ALA A 63 -0.58 -7.28 11.68
C ALA A 63 -1.10 -8.12 10.51
N TRP A 64 -2.00 -7.54 9.70
CA TRP A 64 -2.58 -8.22 8.55
C TRP A 64 -1.84 -7.89 7.25
N LYS A 65 -1.33 -8.93 6.57
CA LYS A 65 -0.73 -8.80 5.25
C LYS A 65 -1.82 -8.51 4.22
N LEU A 66 -1.78 -7.30 3.66
CA LEU A 66 -2.68 -6.89 2.61
C LEU A 66 -2.39 -7.72 1.35
N PRO A 67 -3.42 -8.16 0.62
CA PRO A 67 -3.22 -8.92 -0.61
C PRO A 67 -2.41 -8.10 -1.61
N LEU A 68 -1.50 -8.77 -2.33
CA LEU A 68 -0.52 -8.22 -3.28
C LEU A 68 0.56 -7.31 -2.65
N VAL A 69 0.16 -6.36 -1.80
CA VAL A 69 1.04 -5.40 -1.12
C VAL A 69 1.97 -6.09 -0.12
N GLY A 70 1.44 -7.02 0.68
CA GLY A 70 2.22 -7.73 1.70
C GLY A 70 3.38 -8.55 1.11
N TYR A 71 3.16 -9.16 -0.05
CA TYR A 71 4.19 -9.93 -0.75
C TYR A 71 5.37 -9.04 -1.21
N ILE A 72 5.09 -7.83 -1.69
CA ILE A 72 6.14 -6.88 -2.09
C ILE A 72 6.80 -6.30 -0.83
N ALA A 73 6.01 -5.97 0.19
CA ALA A 73 6.50 -5.42 1.46
C ALA A 73 7.47 -6.36 2.18
N ASP A 74 7.31 -7.68 2.08
CA ASP A 74 8.22 -8.66 2.66
C ASP A 74 9.61 -8.68 1.97
N ARG A 75 9.75 -8.11 0.77
CA ARG A 75 10.97 -8.12 -0.06
C ARG A 75 11.79 -6.84 0.00
N ILE A 76 11.27 -5.82 0.66
CA ILE A 76 11.95 -4.55 0.95
C ILE A 76 12.22 -4.47 2.45
#